data_AF-A0A8T3Y785-F1
#
_entry.id   AF-A0A8T3Y785-F1
#
_cell.length_a   1.000
_cell.length_b   1.000
_cell.length_c   1.000
_cell.angle_alpha   90.00
_cell.angle_beta   90.00
_cell.angle_gamma   90.00
#
_symmetry.space_group_name_H-M   'P 1'
#
loop_
_entity.id
_entity.type
_entity.pdbx_description
1 polymer ?
#
loop_
_entity_poly.entity_id
_entity_poly.type
_entity_poly.pdbx_seq_one_letter_code
_entity_poly.pdbx_strand_id
1 'polypeptide(L)'
;MEVTPELARTVAHICGDGYLATATQRRSVRELLTHPRKNMIRQRWFVRYVNTDSALIQQFTRDVKHVFNIRVVNRHRKHEYEVSSKKIYYLIKGLGAGKSRDWFIAKEIQQGNPKIRAAWLQALFDDEAYVSTIQKRIVLNMVNHHPSKKQKLASILSSGSIGI
;
A
#
# COMPACT_ATOMS: atom_id res chain seq x y z
N MET A 1 11.57 0.80 -12.81
CA MET A 1 11.90 0.24 -11.48
C MET A 1 11.27 -1.13 -11.46
N GLU A 2 12.07 -2.16 -11.20
CA GLU A 2 11.58 -3.54 -11.11
C GLU A 2 10.74 -3.72 -9.83
N VAL A 3 9.69 -4.54 -9.89
CA VAL A 3 8.84 -4.83 -8.73
C VAL A 3 9.56 -5.86 -7.86
N THR A 4 9.79 -5.53 -6.59
CA THR A 4 10.34 -6.46 -5.59
C THR A 4 9.23 -6.98 -4.66
N PRO A 5 9.46 -8.06 -3.90
CA PRO A 5 8.51 -8.54 -2.89
C PRO A 5 8.14 -7.48 -1.84
N GLU A 6 9.10 -6.67 -1.40
CA GLU A 6 8.92 -5.58 -0.42
C GLU A 6 8.02 -4.47 -0.99
N LEU A 7 8.23 -4.11 -2.27
CA LEU A 7 7.37 -3.15 -2.95
C LEU A 7 5.96 -3.70 -3.09
N ALA A 8 5.83 -4.99 -3.44
CA ALA A 8 4.54 -5.64 -3.59
C ALA A 8 3.79 -5.70 -2.25
N ARG A 9 4.44 -6.08 -1.15
CA ARG A 9 3.86 -6.00 0.21
C ARG A 9 3.44 -4.58 0.57
N THR A 10 4.31 -3.61 0.32
CA THR A 10 3.99 -2.19 0.58
C THR A 10 2.72 -1.78 -0.17
N VAL A 11 2.58 -2.14 -1.44
CA VAL A 11 1.36 -1.83 -2.23
C VAL A 11 0.14 -2.55 -1.65
N ALA A 12 0.26 -3.83 -1.28
CA ALA A 12 -0.83 -4.61 -0.68
C ALA A 12 -1.33 -4.00 0.63
N HIS A 13 -0.42 -3.56 1.50
CA HIS A 13 -0.80 -2.86 2.74
C HIS A 13 -1.58 -1.58 2.50
N ILE A 14 -1.25 -0.87 1.41
CA ILE A 14 -2.02 0.32 1.03
C ILE A 14 -3.39 -0.04 0.43
N CYS A 15 -3.52 -1.21 -0.20
CA CYS A 15 -4.79 -1.69 -0.75
C CYS A 15 -5.77 -2.20 0.31
N GLY A 16 -5.26 -2.81 1.39
CA GLY A 16 -6.07 -3.25 2.53
C GLY A 16 -6.40 -2.07 3.43
N ASP A 17 -5.46 -1.75 4.32
CA ASP A 17 -5.67 -0.81 5.43
C ASP A 17 -5.10 0.61 5.21
N GLY A 18 -4.57 0.87 4.03
CA GLY A 18 -4.01 2.17 3.69
C GLY A 18 -4.85 3.01 2.74
N TYR A 19 -4.28 4.17 2.38
CA TYR A 19 -4.86 5.06 1.40
C TYR A 19 -3.84 6.06 0.85
N LEU A 20 -4.17 6.58 -0.33
CA LEU A 20 -3.46 7.64 -1.02
C LEU A 20 -4.17 8.98 -0.80
N ALA A 21 -3.45 9.99 -0.30
CA ALA A 21 -4.00 11.32 -0.06
C ALA A 21 -3.16 12.43 -0.70
N THR A 22 -3.82 13.53 -1.02
CA THR A 22 -3.16 14.78 -1.40
C THR A 22 -3.69 15.92 -0.54
N ALA A 23 -2.81 16.84 -0.14
CA ALA A 23 -3.24 18.06 0.55
C ALA A 23 -2.60 19.29 -0.07
N THR A 24 -3.37 20.36 -0.12
CA THR A 24 -2.90 21.70 -0.47
C THR A 24 -2.48 22.41 0.81
N GLN A 25 -1.25 22.91 0.86
CA GLN A 25 -0.72 23.64 2.01
C GLN A 25 -0.15 24.98 1.58
N ARG A 26 -0.44 26.03 2.36
CA ARG A 26 0.30 27.28 2.27
C ARG A 26 1.71 27.08 2.81
N ARG A 27 2.71 27.57 2.08
CA ARG A 27 4.08 27.65 2.56
C ARG A 27 4.18 28.69 3.66
N SER A 28 5.02 28.43 4.64
CA SER A 28 5.37 29.46 5.63
C SER A 28 6.23 30.55 4.99
N VAL A 29 6.28 31.74 5.62
CA VAL A 29 7.15 32.84 5.19
C VAL A 29 8.62 32.39 5.11
N ARG A 30 9.07 31.63 6.11
CA ARG A 30 10.43 31.05 6.14
C ARG A 30 10.71 30.14 4.95
N GLU A 31 9.75 29.29 4.57
CA GLU A 31 9.88 28.43 3.40
C GLU A 31 9.91 29.22 2.09
N LEU A 32 9.15 30.32 1.97
CA LEU A 32 9.16 31.17 0.78
C LEU A 32 10.47 31.92 0.57
N LEU A 33 11.16 32.27 1.67
CA LEU A 33 12.47 32.92 1.63
C LEU A 33 13.61 31.96 1.31
N THR A 34 13.47 30.68 1.65
CA THR A 34 14.55 29.68 1.55
C THR A 34 14.40 28.72 0.37
N HIS A 35 13.17 28.48 -0.11
CA HIS A 35 12.92 27.52 -1.17
C HIS A 35 13.05 28.19 -2.55
N PRO A 36 13.71 27.56 -3.53
CA PRO A 36 13.87 28.12 -4.89
C PRO A 36 12.55 28.34 -5.65
N ARG A 37 11.42 27.91 -5.11
CA ARG A 37 10.09 28.07 -5.72
C ARG A 37 9.24 28.95 -4.81
N LYS A 38 8.93 30.16 -5.25
CA LYS A 38 8.22 31.19 -4.47
C LYS A 38 6.69 31.04 -4.46
N ASN A 39 6.14 29.93 -4.95
CA ASN A 39 4.69 29.72 -4.96
C ASN A 39 4.17 29.62 -3.52
N MET A 40 3.17 30.45 -3.17
CA MET A 40 2.55 30.47 -1.84
C MET A 40 1.85 29.15 -1.50
N ILE A 41 1.31 28.47 -2.51
CA ILE A 41 0.59 27.20 -2.37
C ILE A 41 1.47 26.06 -2.86
N ARG A 42 1.55 24.98 -2.09
CA ARG A 42 2.16 23.70 -2.51
C ARG A 42 1.16 22.56 -2.37
N GLN A 43 1.24 21.61 -3.28
CA GLN A 43 0.58 20.32 -3.15
C GLN A 43 1.52 19.33 -2.47
N ARG A 44 0.99 18.48 -1.61
CA ARG A 44 1.69 17.37 -0.98
C ARG A 44 0.96 16.07 -1.30
N TRP A 45 1.74 15.01 -1.42
CA TRP A 45 1.28 13.67 -1.74
C TRP A 45 1.69 12.76 -0.58
N PHE A 46 0.74 11.96 -0.12
CA PHE A 46 0.89 11.10 1.04
C PHE A 46 0.48 9.68 0.69
N VAL A 47 1.30 8.75 1.12
CA VAL A 47 0.98 7.32 1.21
C VAL A 47 0.83 7.03 2.69
N ARG A 48 -0.31 6.49 3.09
CA ARG A 48 -0.66 6.29 4.50
C ARG A 48 -1.14 4.88 4.72
N TYR A 49 -0.64 4.25 5.76
CA TYR A 49 -1.06 2.94 6.24
C TYR A 49 -1.60 3.08 7.65
N VAL A 50 -2.76 2.48 7.94
CA VAL A 50 -3.43 2.62 9.24
C VAL A 50 -3.61 1.23 9.83
N ASN A 51 -2.82 0.88 10.84
CA ASN A 51 -2.90 -0.45 11.45
C ASN A 51 -2.43 -0.40 12.91
N THR A 52 -2.99 -1.26 13.75
CA THR A 52 -2.67 -1.35 15.18
C THR A 52 -1.69 -2.49 15.50
N ASP A 53 -1.52 -3.45 14.59
CA ASP A 53 -0.60 -4.58 14.74
C ASP A 53 0.85 -4.14 14.58
N SER A 54 1.62 -4.26 15.66
CA SER A 54 3.02 -3.83 15.69
C SER A 54 3.93 -4.58 14.71
N ALA A 55 3.64 -5.85 14.41
CA ALA A 55 4.44 -6.65 13.48
C ALA A 55 4.23 -6.17 12.03
N LEU A 56 2.97 -5.90 11.65
CA LEU A 56 2.64 -5.37 10.33
C LEU A 56 3.19 -3.96 10.14
N ILE A 57 3.09 -3.11 11.16
CA ILE A 57 3.71 -1.79 11.18
C ILE A 57 5.23 -1.89 10.95
N GLN A 58 5.91 -2.78 11.69
CA GLN A 58 7.37 -2.94 11.55
C GLN A 58 7.75 -3.46 10.16
N GLN A 59 6.97 -4.39 9.60
CA GLN A 59 7.18 -4.88 8.24
C GLN A 59 7.02 -3.75 7.21
N PHE A 60 5.91 -3.02 7.26
CA PHE A 60 5.65 -1.89 6.37
C PHE A 60 6.75 -0.82 6.44
N THR A 61 7.15 -0.42 7.65
CA THR A 61 8.17 0.61 7.82
C THR A 61 9.56 0.16 7.34
N ARG A 62 9.91 -1.12 7.54
CA ARG A 62 11.16 -1.72 7.04
C ARG A 62 11.15 -1.81 5.51
N ASP A 63 10.07 -2.28 4.91
CA ASP A 63 9.94 -2.42 3.45
C ASP A 63 10.02 -1.05 2.76
N VAL A 64 9.31 -0.04 3.28
CA VAL A 64 9.40 1.34 2.77
C VAL A 64 10.82 1.87 2.88
N LYS A 65 11.49 1.66 4.01
CA LYS A 65 12.87 2.10 4.20
C LYS A 65 13.83 1.38 3.26
N HIS A 66 13.62 0.10 3.02
CA HIS A 66 14.45 -0.68 2.10
C HIS A 66 14.26 -0.22 0.64
N VAL A 67 13.02 -0.14 0.18
CA VAL A 67 12.70 0.15 -1.22
C VAL A 67 12.96 1.60 -1.59
N PHE A 68 12.67 2.53 -0.69
CA PHE A 68 12.68 3.97 -1.01
C PHE A 68 13.74 4.77 -0.26
N ASN A 69 14.51 4.13 0.64
CA ASN A 69 15.47 4.79 1.52
C ASN A 69 14.85 5.93 2.37
N ILE A 70 13.53 5.90 2.60
CA ILE A 70 12.79 6.96 3.31
C ILE A 70 12.27 6.41 4.63
N ARG A 71 12.30 7.26 5.67
CA ARG A 71 11.69 6.94 6.97
C ARG A 71 10.20 7.20 6.92
N VAL A 72 9.43 6.26 7.46
CA VAL A 72 8.00 6.42 7.70
C VAL A 72 7.79 7.24 8.97
N VAL A 73 6.83 8.16 8.96
CA VAL A 73 6.49 9.00 10.11
C VAL A 73 5.22 8.46 10.76
N ASN A 74 5.27 8.15 12.06
CA ASN A 74 4.07 7.82 12.83
C ASN A 74 3.31 9.12 13.19
N ARG A 75 2.07 9.22 12.73
CA ARG A 75 1.10 10.21 13.18
C ARG A 75 0.38 9.64 14.41
N HIS A 76 1.02 9.79 15.57
CA HIS A 76 0.64 9.21 16.88
C HIS A 76 -0.85 9.22 17.25
N ARG A 77 -1.66 10.13 16.70
CA ARG A 77 -3.09 10.25 17.03
C ARG A 77 -4.02 9.26 16.30
N LYS A 78 -3.53 8.50 15.32
CA LYS A 78 -4.39 7.67 14.46
C LYS A 78 -3.83 6.29 14.08
N HIS A 79 -2.76 5.82 14.72
CA HIS A 79 -2.02 4.62 14.26
C HIS A 79 -1.68 4.69 12.77
N GLU A 80 -1.41 5.90 12.28
CA GLU A 80 -1.25 6.20 10.87
C GLU A 80 0.24 6.41 10.56
N TYR A 81 0.74 5.67 9.59
CA TYR A 81 2.13 5.61 9.19
C TYR A 81 2.27 6.22 7.80
N GLU A 82 2.94 7.38 7.72
CA GLU A 82 2.93 8.25 6.56
C GLU A 82 4.29 8.35 5.87
N VAL A 83 4.25 8.33 4.54
CA VAL A 83 5.34 8.75 3.66
C VAL A 83 4.88 9.92 2.79
N SER A 84 5.62 11.03 2.80
CA SER A 84 5.33 12.18 1.94
C SER A 84 6.30 12.25 0.76
N SER A 85 5.85 11.80 -0.41
CA SER A 85 6.64 11.86 -1.65
C SER A 85 5.74 11.76 -2.88
N LYS A 86 5.87 12.73 -3.81
CA LYS A 86 5.17 12.71 -5.09
C LYS A 86 5.54 11.46 -5.91
N LYS A 87 6.83 11.11 -5.95
CA LYS A 87 7.35 10.00 -6.74
C LYS A 87 6.78 8.66 -6.25
N ILE A 88 6.83 8.43 -4.93
CA ILE A 88 6.33 7.20 -4.32
C ILE A 88 4.81 7.09 -4.51
N TYR A 89 4.09 8.19 -4.29
CA TYR A 89 2.64 8.25 -4.48
C TYR A 89 2.23 7.76 -5.88
N TYR A 90 2.81 8.33 -6.94
CA TYR A 90 2.43 7.95 -8.30
C TYR A 90 2.91 6.55 -8.68
N LEU A 91 4.05 6.11 -8.16
CA LEU A 91 4.53 4.74 -8.36
C LEU A 91 3.55 3.72 -7.75
N ILE A 92 3.24 3.86 -6.47
CA ILE A 92 2.36 2.95 -5.73
C ILE A 92 0.93 3.00 -6.32
N LYS A 93 0.46 4.20 -6.71
CA LYS A 93 -0.80 4.35 -7.45
C LYS A 93 -0.79 3.60 -8.78
N GLY A 94 0.30 3.68 -9.54
CA GLY A 94 0.46 2.96 -10.82
C GLY A 94 0.44 1.45 -10.65
N LEU A 95 0.93 0.95 -9.50
CA LEU A 95 0.88 -0.46 -9.13
C LEU A 95 -0.48 -0.91 -8.59
N GLY A 96 -1.45 0.01 -8.51
CA GLY A 96 -2.84 -0.28 -8.24
C GLY A 96 -3.30 0.03 -6.83
N ALA A 97 -2.47 0.66 -6.00
CA ALA A 97 -2.95 1.20 -4.72
C ALA A 97 -3.95 2.34 -4.94
N GLY A 98 -5.00 2.35 -4.11
CA GLY A 98 -6.11 3.28 -4.23
C GLY A 98 -6.87 3.44 -2.94
N LYS A 99 -8.09 3.95 -3.03
CA LYS A 99 -9.11 3.86 -2.00
C LYS A 99 -9.69 2.44 -1.96
N SER A 100 -10.45 2.14 -0.92
CA SER A 100 -11.06 0.82 -0.69
C SER A 100 -11.85 0.28 -1.90
N ARG A 101 -12.38 1.16 -2.76
CA ARG A 101 -13.27 0.81 -3.88
C ARG A 101 -12.60 0.73 -5.26
N ASP A 102 -11.37 1.21 -5.40
CA ASP A 102 -10.74 1.43 -6.71
C ASP A 102 -9.32 0.84 -6.86
N TRP A 103 -8.80 0.18 -5.81
CA TRP A 103 -7.52 -0.51 -5.93
C TRP A 103 -7.59 -1.69 -6.91
N PHE A 104 -6.46 -2.04 -7.51
CA PHE A 104 -6.31 -3.20 -8.39
C PHE A 104 -4.92 -3.83 -8.22
N ILE A 105 -4.72 -5.02 -8.80
CA ILE A 105 -3.41 -5.66 -8.84
C ILE A 105 -2.80 -5.40 -10.21
N ALA A 106 -1.73 -4.62 -10.27
CA ALA A 106 -1.05 -4.31 -11.53
C ALA A 106 -0.41 -5.56 -12.16
N LYS A 107 -0.30 -5.58 -13.50
CA LYS A 107 0.18 -6.75 -14.25
C LYS A 107 1.58 -7.18 -13.81
N GLU A 108 2.42 -6.23 -13.46
CA GLU A 108 3.78 -6.41 -12.96
C GLU A 108 3.82 -7.25 -11.68
N ILE A 109 2.79 -7.13 -10.83
CA ILE A 109 2.63 -7.98 -9.64
C ILE A 109 2.00 -9.32 -10.04
N GLN A 110 0.95 -9.30 -10.88
CA GLN A 110 0.22 -10.52 -11.29
C GLN A 110 1.07 -11.52 -12.09
N GLN A 111 1.96 -11.01 -12.92
CA GLN A 111 2.88 -11.77 -13.78
C GLN A 111 4.29 -11.82 -13.17
N GLY A 112 4.48 -11.23 -12.00
CA GLY A 112 5.73 -11.30 -11.26
C GLY A 112 6.05 -12.72 -10.82
N ASN A 113 7.29 -12.93 -10.40
CA ASN A 113 7.72 -14.23 -9.90
C ASN A 113 6.85 -14.69 -8.69
N PRO A 114 6.86 -15.99 -8.35
CA PRO A 114 6.06 -16.51 -7.25
C PRO A 114 6.27 -15.79 -5.90
N LYS A 115 7.49 -15.30 -5.62
CA LYS A 115 7.79 -14.57 -4.38
C LYS A 115 7.08 -13.21 -4.32
N ILE A 116 7.04 -12.47 -5.44
CA ILE A 116 6.32 -11.19 -5.53
C ILE A 116 4.82 -11.41 -5.31
N ARG A 117 4.25 -12.41 -5.98
CA ARG A 117 2.81 -12.74 -5.87
C ARG A 117 2.44 -13.18 -4.46
N ALA A 118 3.23 -14.08 -3.88
CA ALA A 118 3.04 -14.55 -2.52
C ALA A 118 3.13 -13.41 -1.50
N ALA A 119 4.13 -12.53 -1.64
CA ALA A 119 4.33 -11.40 -0.74
C ALA A 119 3.15 -10.42 -0.81
N TRP A 120 2.66 -10.10 -2.01
CA TRP A 120 1.47 -9.25 -2.18
C TRP A 120 0.22 -9.88 -1.54
N LEU A 121 -0.03 -11.17 -1.80
CA LEU A 121 -1.17 -11.88 -1.24
C LEU A 121 -1.10 -11.95 0.28
N GLN A 122 0.05 -12.34 0.83
CA GLN A 122 0.25 -12.47 2.27
C GLN A 122 -0.10 -11.16 2.98
N ALA A 123 0.47 -10.03 2.56
CA ALA A 123 0.20 -8.73 3.17
C ALA A 123 -1.28 -8.33 3.08
N LEU A 124 -1.95 -8.62 1.96
CA LEU A 124 -3.40 -8.35 1.85
C LEU A 124 -4.21 -9.20 2.84
N PHE A 125 -3.87 -10.48 2.97
CA PHE A 125 -4.54 -11.37 3.92
C PHE A 125 -4.26 -10.96 5.36
N ASP A 126 -3.04 -10.56 5.69
CA ASP A 126 -2.68 -10.12 7.02
C ASP A 126 -3.48 -8.88 7.47
N ASP A 127 -3.85 -7.99 6.54
CA ASP A 127 -4.68 -6.81 6.84
C ASP A 127 -6.20 -7.11 6.83
N GLU A 128 -6.69 -7.87 5.83
CA GLU A 128 -8.14 -7.95 5.53
C GLU A 128 -8.81 -9.27 5.89
N ALA A 129 -8.01 -10.31 6.19
CA ALA A 129 -8.53 -11.63 6.44
C ALA A 129 -8.86 -11.87 7.92
N TYR A 130 -9.87 -12.69 8.14
CA TYR A 130 -10.14 -13.27 9.44
C TYR A 130 -10.44 -14.77 9.29
N VAL A 131 -10.13 -15.52 10.35
CA VAL A 131 -10.44 -16.96 10.41
C VAL A 131 -11.86 -17.12 10.94
N SER A 132 -12.77 -17.64 10.12
CA SER A 132 -14.11 -18.01 10.57
C SER A 132 -14.08 -19.45 11.10
N THR A 133 -14.18 -19.59 12.43
CA THR A 133 -14.28 -20.91 13.09
C THR A 133 -15.58 -21.64 12.75
N ILE A 134 -16.67 -20.89 12.52
CA ILE A 134 -17.97 -21.42 12.14
C ILE A 134 -17.92 -22.02 10.73
N GLN A 135 -17.37 -21.27 9.77
CA GLN A 135 -17.31 -21.69 8.36
C GLN A 135 -16.05 -22.51 8.04
N LYS A 136 -15.17 -22.73 9.03
CA LYS A 136 -13.87 -23.42 8.90
C LYS A 136 -13.06 -22.95 7.70
N ARG A 137 -13.02 -21.63 7.47
CA ARG A 137 -12.33 -21.03 6.32
C ARG A 137 -11.77 -19.65 6.66
N ILE A 138 -10.77 -19.24 5.87
CA ILE A 138 -10.28 -17.85 5.86
C ILE A 138 -11.25 -17.03 5.01
N VAL A 139 -11.69 -15.89 5.55
CA VAL A 139 -12.60 -14.96 4.88
C VAL A 139 -11.91 -13.62 4.72
N LEU A 140 -11.94 -13.07 3.51
CA LEU A 140 -11.47 -11.71 3.21
C LEU A 140 -12.66 -10.76 3.15
N ASN A 141 -12.64 -9.67 3.93
CA ASN A 141 -13.75 -8.73 3.99
C ASN A 141 -13.48 -7.40 3.26
N MET A 142 -13.31 -7.46 1.94
CA MET A 142 -12.88 -6.28 1.16
C MET A 142 -14.05 -5.56 0.47
N VAL A 143 -14.09 -4.23 0.51
CA VAL A 143 -15.09 -3.36 -0.15
C VAL A 143 -14.59 -2.78 -1.50
N ASN A 144 -13.89 -3.59 -2.30
CA ASN A 144 -13.51 -3.18 -3.66
C ASN A 144 -14.61 -3.45 -4.70
N HIS A 145 -14.97 -2.49 -5.55
CA HIS A 145 -16.00 -2.62 -6.60
C HIS A 145 -15.41 -2.78 -8.01
N HIS A 146 -14.08 -2.87 -8.16
CA HIS A 146 -13.48 -3.02 -9.48
C HIS A 146 -13.99 -4.31 -10.16
N PRO A 147 -14.47 -4.26 -11.41
CA PRO A 147 -15.13 -5.40 -12.07
C PRO A 147 -14.26 -6.66 -12.19
N SER A 148 -12.94 -6.54 -12.04
CA SER A 148 -11.97 -7.63 -12.19
C SER A 148 -11.67 -8.43 -10.91
N LYS A 149 -12.42 -8.24 -9.82
CA LYS A 149 -12.08 -8.68 -8.45
C LYS A 149 -12.09 -10.21 -8.24
N LYS A 150 -13.12 -10.91 -8.71
CA LYS A 150 -13.28 -12.36 -8.43
C LYS A 150 -12.41 -13.26 -9.31
N GLN A 151 -12.28 -12.93 -10.60
CA GLN A 151 -11.52 -13.76 -11.55
C GLN A 151 -10.00 -13.64 -11.36
N LYS A 152 -9.50 -12.46 -10.93
CA LYS A 152 -8.05 -12.23 -10.82
C LYS A 152 -7.43 -12.78 -9.53
N LEU A 153 -8.10 -12.67 -8.38
CA LEU A 153 -7.64 -13.33 -7.14
C LEU A 153 -7.59 -14.85 -7.31
N ALA A 154 -8.62 -15.44 -7.91
CA ALA A 154 -8.64 -16.85 -8.25
C ALA A 154 -7.50 -17.23 -9.21
N SER A 155 -7.19 -16.41 -10.22
CA SER A 155 -6.07 -16.68 -11.16
C SER A 155 -4.69 -16.65 -10.50
N ILE A 156 -4.48 -15.82 -9.47
CA ILE A 156 -3.21 -15.79 -8.72
C ILE A 156 -3.11 -17.04 -7.83
N LEU A 157 -4.21 -17.43 -7.18
CA LEU A 157 -4.26 -18.63 -6.33
C LEU A 157 -4.18 -19.95 -7.11
N SER A 158 -4.72 -20.00 -8.33
CA SER A 158 -4.72 -21.22 -9.17
C SER A 158 -3.46 -21.39 -10.02
N SER A 159 -2.66 -20.33 -10.22
CA SER A 159 -1.36 -20.40 -10.91
C SER A 159 -0.18 -20.68 -9.97
N GLY A 160 -0.46 -20.91 -8.69
CA GLY A 160 0.46 -21.48 -7.73
C GLY A 160 -0.15 -22.77 -7.19
N SER A 161 0.34 -23.92 -7.64
CA SER A 161 0.29 -25.14 -6.82
C SER A 161 1.08 -24.85 -5.55
N ILE A 162 0.43 -24.24 -4.57
CA ILE A 162 0.89 -24.23 -3.19
C ILE A 162 0.63 -25.66 -2.72
N GLY A 163 1.63 -26.51 -2.86
CA GLY A 163 1.67 -27.77 -2.14
C GLY A 163 1.61 -27.43 -0.66
N ILE A 164 0.45 -27.75 -0.06
CA ILE A 164 0.37 -28.04 1.37
C ILE A 164 0.89 -29.47 1.54
#